data_AF-A0A1M2W5K7-F1
#
_entry.id   AF-A0A1M2W5K7-F1
#
_cell.length_a   1.000
_cell.length_b   1.000
_cell.length_c   1.000
_cell.angle_alpha   90.00
_cell.angle_beta   90.00
_cell.angle_gamma   90.00
#
_symmetry.space_group_name_H-M   'P 1'
#
loop_
_entity.id
_entity.type
_entity.pdbx_description
1 polymer ?
#
loop_
_entity_poly.entity_id
_entity_poly.type
_entity_poly.pdbx_seq_one_letter_code
_entity_poly.pdbx_strand_id
1 'polypeptide(L)'
;MIGRLKPKWNPTQMGQGDGLSLTKNRKRANESARGCNERIIFDPSITEDMPLASVFRVFTSSAHEKDETAHRPPRPFGMRGEDTEVFTDGCCIMNGTADAVAGSGVWFGAGDERNEGARVPYEGQSNQTGEIYAVILAGQKVPPFVPLHVVSDSKYVVDGLTTNLRSWEDKGWIGVANAELFRDAAAGMRARSAVTTFRWVKGHSKVLGNEEADKLARVGTEKRMPFRPRGLPLFKYMRNGAALASMTQSLAYQGVKLAMGTAVRKATKRNLMLTAVAIKEACGRTPTEGRVWEGLRKDPVSRKVRDFLWKAIHGAHRIGQYWEHIPGYEERGACASCGGREDMSHILTECSAPGQSLIWKVVRDLFRRKMINMPMPSLGLMLGAHIYEVGSGDGTT
;
A
#
# COMPACT_ATOMS: atom_id res chain seq x y z
N MET A 1 -9.97 39.49 -10.79
CA MET A 1 -9.29 38.52 -9.91
C MET A 1 -8.94 37.22 -10.64
N ILE A 2 -9.88 36.63 -11.40
CA ILE A 2 -9.67 35.36 -12.14
C ILE A 2 -8.51 35.44 -13.16
N GLY A 3 -8.36 36.54 -13.89
CA GLY A 3 -7.24 36.72 -14.85
C GLY A 3 -5.84 36.85 -14.25
N ARG A 4 -5.70 36.86 -12.92
CA ARG A 4 -4.40 36.79 -12.21
C ARG A 4 -4.06 35.38 -11.73
N LEU A 5 -4.98 34.42 -11.88
CA LEU A 5 -4.72 33.01 -11.56
C LEU A 5 -3.69 32.48 -12.56
N LYS A 6 -2.72 31.71 -12.06
CA LYS A 6 -1.72 31.07 -12.92
C LYS A 6 -2.41 30.13 -13.91
N PRO A 7 -1.84 29.88 -15.11
CA PRO A 7 -2.43 29.04 -16.14
C PRO A 7 -3.05 27.73 -15.60
N LYS A 8 -2.29 26.97 -14.81
CA LYS A 8 -2.74 25.74 -14.15
C LYS A 8 -4.06 25.86 -13.36
N TRP A 9 -4.36 27.04 -12.82
CA TRP A 9 -5.52 27.32 -11.96
C TRP A 9 -6.53 28.24 -12.62
N ASN A 10 -6.33 28.63 -13.89
CA ASN A 10 -7.21 29.57 -14.57
C ASN A 10 -8.37 28.82 -15.24
N PRO A 11 -9.62 28.95 -14.74
CA PRO A 11 -10.78 28.25 -15.31
C PRO A 11 -11.17 28.78 -16.70
N THR A 12 -10.64 29.92 -17.14
CA THR A 12 -10.87 30.43 -18.49
C THR A 12 -9.89 29.86 -19.52
N GLN A 13 -8.85 29.14 -19.08
CA GLN A 13 -7.91 28.51 -20.00
C GLN A 13 -8.59 27.29 -20.63
N MET A 14 -8.73 27.27 -21.96
CA MET A 14 -9.25 26.10 -22.66
C MET A 14 -8.35 24.89 -22.35
N GLY A 15 -8.97 23.76 -22.05
CA GLY A 15 -8.26 22.50 -21.83
C GLY A 15 -7.41 22.10 -23.03
N GLN A 16 -6.53 21.10 -22.85
CA GLN A 16 -5.66 20.65 -23.94
C GLN A 16 -6.50 20.12 -25.12
N GLY A 17 -6.38 20.75 -26.28
CA GLY A 17 -7.08 20.39 -27.53
C GLY A 17 -6.49 19.16 -28.23
N ASP A 18 -6.06 18.13 -27.48
CA ASP A 18 -5.46 16.91 -28.05
C ASP A 18 -6.47 15.78 -28.33
N GLY A 19 -7.73 15.98 -27.97
CA GLY A 19 -8.79 15.03 -28.26
C GLY A 19 -8.69 13.71 -27.50
N LEU A 20 -7.92 13.62 -26.42
CA LEU A 20 -7.84 12.40 -25.58
C LEU A 20 -8.77 12.43 -24.37
N SER A 21 -9.24 13.60 -23.93
CA SER A 21 -10.25 13.72 -22.87
C SER A 21 -11.52 12.95 -23.22
N LEU A 22 -12.18 12.37 -22.22
CA LEU A 22 -13.40 11.61 -22.46
C LEU A 22 -14.61 12.53 -22.71
N THR A 23 -15.13 12.49 -23.94
CA THR A 23 -16.43 13.08 -24.28
C THR A 23 -17.57 12.32 -23.58
N LYS A 24 -18.76 12.92 -23.50
CA LYS A 24 -19.96 12.24 -22.94
C LYS A 24 -20.21 10.87 -23.60
N ASN A 25 -20.01 10.77 -24.91
CA ASN A 25 -20.17 9.52 -25.65
C ASN A 25 -19.09 8.49 -25.27
N ARG A 26 -17.83 8.91 -25.12
CA ARG A 26 -16.76 8.02 -24.66
C ARG A 26 -16.95 7.55 -23.22
N LYS A 27 -17.48 8.39 -22.34
CA LYS A 27 -17.84 7.98 -20.96
C LYS A 27 -18.90 6.87 -20.96
N ARG A 28 -19.97 7.02 -21.76
CA ARG A 28 -20.99 5.96 -21.94
C ARG A 28 -20.43 4.69 -22.60
N ALA A 29 -19.53 4.84 -23.57
CA ALA A 29 -18.86 3.70 -24.18
C ALA A 29 -18.00 2.94 -23.16
N ASN A 30 -17.25 3.65 -22.31
CA ASN A 30 -16.50 3.04 -21.21
C ASN A 30 -17.42 2.32 -20.21
N GLU A 31 -18.58 2.88 -19.88
CA GLU A 31 -19.57 2.21 -19.01
C GLU A 31 -20.07 0.90 -19.61
N SER A 32 -20.35 0.90 -20.93
CA SER A 32 -20.77 -0.31 -21.65
C SER A 32 -19.64 -1.34 -21.75
N ALA A 33 -18.42 -0.89 -22.10
CA ALA A 33 -17.23 -1.73 -22.21
C ALA A 33 -16.89 -2.47 -20.91
N ARG A 34 -17.12 -1.83 -19.75
CA ARG A 34 -16.97 -2.49 -18.44
C ARG A 34 -17.89 -3.70 -18.25
N GLY A 35 -19.14 -3.61 -18.73
CA GLY A 35 -20.11 -4.71 -18.63
C GLY A 35 -19.70 -5.92 -19.46
N CYS A 36 -18.96 -5.70 -20.55
CA CYS A 36 -18.53 -6.73 -21.51
C CYS A 36 -17.06 -7.15 -21.37
N ASN A 37 -16.33 -6.65 -20.37
CA ASN A 37 -14.87 -6.82 -20.22
C ASN A 37 -14.06 -6.38 -21.46
N GLU A 38 -14.52 -5.33 -22.13
CA GLU A 38 -13.83 -4.72 -23.28
C GLU A 38 -12.82 -3.65 -22.83
N ARG A 39 -12.13 -3.04 -23.79
CA ARG A 39 -11.15 -1.98 -23.53
C ARG A 39 -11.84 -0.70 -23.04
N ILE A 40 -11.38 -0.21 -21.90
CA ILE A 40 -11.82 1.05 -21.28
C ILE A 40 -10.78 2.13 -21.61
N ILE A 41 -11.21 3.25 -22.17
CA ILE A 41 -10.33 4.37 -22.49
C ILE A 41 -9.97 5.10 -21.18
N PHE A 42 -8.68 5.31 -20.93
CA PHE A 42 -8.20 6.11 -19.82
C PHE A 42 -8.53 7.60 -20.02
N ASP A 43 -8.98 8.29 -18.97
CA ASP A 43 -9.20 9.73 -19.02
C ASP A 43 -7.93 10.48 -18.55
N PRO A 44 -7.15 11.11 -19.45
CA PRO A 44 -5.97 11.87 -19.05
C PRO A 44 -6.33 13.24 -18.46
N SER A 45 -7.61 13.60 -18.36
CA SER A 45 -8.05 14.91 -17.90
C SER A 45 -7.68 15.15 -16.42
N ILE A 46 -7.08 16.31 -16.17
CA ILE A 46 -6.66 16.77 -14.83
C ILE A 46 -7.37 18.09 -14.47
N THR A 47 -7.80 18.82 -15.49
CA THR A 47 -8.56 20.06 -15.34
C THR A 47 -9.95 19.75 -14.80
N GLU A 48 -10.43 20.65 -13.95
CA GLU A 48 -11.74 20.50 -13.34
C GLU A 48 -12.81 21.13 -14.22
N ASP A 49 -13.81 20.32 -14.57
CA ASP A 49 -15.11 20.87 -14.91
C ASP A 49 -15.79 21.35 -13.61
N MET A 50 -16.54 22.44 -13.73
CA MET A 50 -17.36 23.10 -12.69
C MET A 50 -18.07 22.14 -11.72
N PRO A 51 -18.35 22.55 -10.46
CA PRO A 51 -18.34 23.92 -9.93
C PRO A 51 -17.02 24.34 -9.26
N LEU A 52 -16.73 25.64 -9.22
CA LEU A 52 -15.52 26.25 -8.62
C LEU A 52 -15.14 25.68 -7.22
N ALA A 53 -16.12 25.22 -6.44
CA ALA A 53 -15.89 24.58 -5.15
C ALA A 53 -15.00 23.32 -5.21
N SER A 54 -14.94 22.62 -6.35
CA SER A 54 -14.05 21.47 -6.53
C SER A 54 -12.58 21.88 -6.61
N VAL A 55 -12.31 23.13 -7.01
CA VAL A 55 -10.96 23.66 -7.29
C VAL A 55 -10.23 24.02 -6.00
N PHE A 56 -10.97 24.35 -4.94
CA PHE A 56 -10.38 24.60 -3.63
C PHE A 56 -9.95 23.29 -2.98
N ARG A 57 -8.65 23.17 -2.70
CA ARG A 57 -8.06 21.96 -2.13
C ARG A 57 -7.31 22.27 -0.84
N VAL A 58 -7.38 21.34 0.10
CA VAL A 58 -6.70 21.41 1.41
C VAL A 58 -5.75 20.22 1.57
N PHE A 59 -4.88 20.25 2.59
CA PHE A 59 -3.81 19.27 2.77
C PHE A 59 -2.87 19.17 1.54
N THR A 60 -2.63 20.31 0.89
CA THR A 60 -1.66 20.41 -0.22
C THR A 60 -0.24 20.36 0.33
N SER A 61 0.66 19.73 -0.43
CA SER A 61 2.10 19.77 -0.14
C SER A 61 2.77 20.87 -0.96
N SER A 62 3.42 21.83 -0.29
CA SER A 62 4.19 22.91 -0.93
C SER A 62 5.39 22.40 -1.73
N ALA A 63 5.90 21.21 -1.40
CA ALA A 63 7.01 20.57 -2.11
C ALA A 63 6.66 20.14 -3.57
N HIS A 64 5.38 20.19 -3.95
CA HIS A 64 4.89 19.74 -5.26
C HIS A 64 4.25 20.87 -6.07
N GLU A 65 4.33 22.10 -5.59
CA GLU A 65 3.81 23.29 -6.27
C GLU A 65 4.82 23.81 -7.30
N LYS A 66 5.05 23.05 -8.36
CA LYS A 66 5.47 23.66 -9.62
C LYS A 66 4.21 24.14 -10.35
N ASP A 67 4.18 25.42 -10.69
CA ASP A 67 3.06 26.08 -11.37
C ASP A 67 2.92 25.70 -12.85
N GLU A 68 3.73 24.76 -13.31
CA GLU A 68 3.68 24.25 -14.66
C GLU A 68 2.31 23.60 -14.93
N THR A 69 1.60 24.13 -15.90
CA THR A 69 0.41 23.48 -16.46
C THR A 69 0.83 22.11 -16.98
N ALA A 70 0.07 21.08 -16.65
CA ALA A 70 0.14 19.83 -17.39
C ALA A 70 -0.11 20.18 -18.86
N HIS A 71 0.92 20.10 -19.70
CA HIS A 71 0.82 20.17 -21.16
C HIS A 71 1.48 18.93 -21.73
N ARG A 72 0.69 18.12 -22.44
CA ARG A 72 1.20 16.97 -23.17
C ARG A 72 1.91 17.46 -24.44
N PRO A 73 3.07 16.91 -24.78
CA PRO A 73 3.74 17.26 -26.03
C PRO A 73 2.86 16.83 -27.21
N PRO A 74 2.84 17.59 -28.32
CA PRO A 74 2.09 17.19 -29.51
C PRO A 74 2.63 15.86 -30.06
N ARG A 75 1.75 15.11 -30.74
CA ARG A 75 2.17 13.92 -31.47
C ARG A 75 3.12 14.35 -32.61
N PRO A 76 4.31 13.78 -32.76
CA PRO A 76 5.19 14.11 -33.87
C PRO A 76 4.51 13.84 -35.22
N PHE A 77 4.62 14.79 -36.15
CA PHE A 77 4.02 14.67 -37.48
C PHE A 77 4.70 13.54 -38.27
N GLY A 78 3.91 12.75 -39.02
CA GLY A 78 4.43 11.70 -39.91
C GLY A 78 4.85 10.39 -39.25
N MET A 79 4.89 10.29 -37.91
CA MET A 79 5.13 9.00 -37.23
C MET A 79 3.84 8.16 -37.20
N ARG A 80 3.80 7.10 -38.01
CA ARG A 80 2.86 5.99 -37.83
C ARG A 80 3.37 5.13 -36.67
N GLY A 81 2.87 5.41 -35.47
CA GLY A 81 3.03 4.47 -34.35
C GLY A 81 1.99 3.36 -34.48
N GLU A 82 2.43 2.12 -34.61
CA GLU A 82 1.55 0.95 -34.51
C GLU A 82 1.03 0.83 -33.07
N ASP A 83 -0.27 0.57 -32.94
CA ASP A 83 -0.91 0.35 -31.65
C ASP A 83 -0.19 -0.77 -30.89
N THR A 84 0.25 -0.49 -29.67
CA THR A 84 1.00 -1.46 -28.85
C THR A 84 0.08 -2.05 -27.78
N GLU A 85 -0.14 -3.37 -27.82
CA GLU A 85 -0.75 -4.11 -26.72
C GLU A 85 0.35 -4.65 -25.78
N VAL A 86 0.09 -4.60 -24.47
CA VAL A 86 1.00 -5.09 -23.43
C VAL A 86 0.20 -5.79 -22.35
N PHE A 87 0.69 -6.95 -21.93
CA PHE A 87 0.18 -7.70 -20.79
C PHE A 87 1.02 -7.36 -19.56
N THR A 88 0.36 -7.11 -18.44
CA THR A 88 1.00 -6.66 -17.21
C THR A 88 0.53 -7.49 -16.02
N ASP A 89 1.49 -7.95 -15.22
CA ASP A 89 1.23 -8.75 -14.02
C ASP A 89 2.21 -8.39 -12.88
N GLY A 90 1.86 -8.76 -11.66
CA GLY A 90 2.64 -8.55 -10.45
C GLY A 90 2.69 -9.79 -9.57
N CYS A 91 3.86 -10.05 -9.01
CA CYS A 91 4.09 -11.18 -8.11
C CYS A 91 4.78 -10.72 -6.85
N CYS A 92 4.53 -11.37 -5.72
CA CYS A 92 5.22 -11.11 -4.48
C CYS A 92 5.51 -12.39 -3.71
N ILE A 93 6.79 -12.62 -3.42
CA ILE A 93 7.22 -13.67 -2.50
C ILE A 93 7.06 -13.17 -1.06
N MET A 94 6.63 -14.08 -0.18
CA MET A 94 6.35 -13.78 1.23
C MET A 94 5.36 -12.60 1.44
N ASN A 95 4.36 -12.50 0.56
CA ASN A 95 3.37 -11.42 0.61
C ASN A 95 2.71 -11.29 2.00
N GLY A 96 2.58 -10.05 2.49
CA GLY A 96 2.02 -9.76 3.81
C GLY A 96 3.00 -9.90 4.98
N THR A 97 4.28 -10.13 4.71
CA THR A 97 5.36 -10.13 5.72
C THR A 97 6.28 -8.92 5.56
N ALA A 98 7.12 -8.63 6.55
CA ALA A 98 8.11 -7.56 6.44
C ALA A 98 9.27 -7.92 5.49
N ASP A 99 9.46 -9.22 5.20
CA ASP A 99 10.45 -9.71 4.26
C ASP A 99 9.89 -9.82 2.83
N ALA A 100 8.68 -9.30 2.59
CA ALA A 100 8.00 -9.37 1.30
C ALA A 100 8.83 -8.71 0.19
N VAL A 101 8.79 -9.34 -0.98
CA VAL A 101 9.54 -8.91 -2.15
C VAL A 101 8.62 -8.98 -3.36
N ALA A 102 8.40 -7.86 -4.02
CA ALA A 102 7.50 -7.74 -5.15
C ALA A 102 8.28 -7.57 -6.47
N GLY A 103 7.80 -8.24 -7.50
CA GLY A 103 8.23 -8.12 -8.89
C GLY A 103 7.06 -7.76 -9.79
N SER A 104 7.37 -7.13 -10.91
CA SER A 104 6.41 -6.75 -11.96
C SER A 104 6.85 -7.31 -13.30
N GLY A 105 5.91 -7.72 -14.15
CA GLY A 105 6.19 -8.22 -15.49
C GLY A 105 5.43 -7.42 -16.55
N VAL A 106 6.11 -7.10 -17.66
CA VAL A 106 5.48 -6.54 -18.86
C VAL A 106 5.83 -7.40 -20.06
N TRP A 107 4.81 -7.82 -20.82
CA TRP A 107 4.97 -8.67 -21.99
C TRP A 107 4.24 -8.09 -23.20
N PHE A 108 4.98 -7.86 -24.29
CA PHE A 108 4.52 -7.24 -25.54
C PHE A 108 4.33 -8.26 -26.67
N GLY A 109 4.88 -9.47 -26.54
CA GLY A 109 4.86 -10.49 -27.57
C GLY A 109 6.10 -11.38 -27.53
N ALA A 110 6.05 -12.52 -28.20
CA ALA A 110 7.21 -13.40 -28.30
C ALA A 110 8.37 -12.70 -29.02
N GLY A 111 9.57 -12.74 -28.44
CA GLY A 111 10.78 -12.14 -29.02
C GLY A 111 10.87 -10.61 -28.93
N ASP A 112 9.89 -9.92 -28.32
CA ASP A 112 9.95 -8.47 -28.16
C ASP A 112 10.98 -8.07 -27.09
N GLU A 113 11.95 -7.22 -27.48
CA GLU A 113 13.03 -6.76 -26.60
C GLU A 113 12.53 -5.91 -25.41
N ARG A 114 11.30 -5.40 -25.47
CA ARG A 114 10.70 -4.61 -24.39
C ARG A 114 10.19 -5.49 -23.24
N ASN A 115 10.07 -6.80 -23.45
CA ASN A 115 9.66 -7.74 -22.42
C ASN A 115 10.60 -7.68 -21.22
N GLU A 116 10.07 -7.41 -20.04
CA GLU A 116 10.89 -7.25 -18.85
C GLU A 116 10.16 -7.64 -17.56
N GLY A 117 10.87 -8.39 -16.72
CA GLY A 117 10.59 -8.49 -15.29
C GLY A 117 11.39 -7.45 -14.51
N ALA A 118 10.78 -6.71 -13.58
CA ALA A 118 11.47 -5.70 -12.78
C ALA A 118 11.18 -5.84 -11.29
N ARG A 119 12.17 -5.52 -10.46
CA ARG A 119 12.03 -5.46 -9.00
C ARG A 119 11.35 -4.15 -8.61
N VAL A 120 10.28 -4.24 -7.82
CA VAL A 120 9.44 -3.08 -7.45
C VAL A 120 10.22 -2.12 -6.53
N PRO A 121 10.35 -0.82 -6.87
CA PRO A 121 11.16 0.15 -6.14
C PRO A 121 10.38 0.97 -5.09
N TYR A 122 9.31 0.40 -4.52
CA TYR A 122 8.43 1.09 -3.57
C TYR A 122 8.39 0.35 -2.24
N GLU A 123 8.12 1.07 -1.16
CA GLU A 123 7.79 0.45 0.13
C GLU A 123 6.45 -0.33 0.04
N GLY A 124 6.19 -1.21 1.01
CA GLY A 124 4.93 -1.95 1.07
C GLY A 124 4.80 -3.06 0.02
N GLN A 125 5.90 -3.77 -0.23
CA GLN A 125 6.01 -4.88 -1.20
C GLN A 125 4.84 -5.89 -1.04
N SER A 126 4.05 -6.03 -2.10
CA SER A 126 2.88 -6.92 -2.20
C SER A 126 2.56 -7.23 -3.67
N ASN A 127 1.69 -8.22 -3.93
CA ASN A 127 1.22 -8.52 -5.30
C ASN A 127 0.66 -7.25 -5.98
N GLN A 128 -0.21 -6.51 -5.27
CA GLN A 128 -0.82 -5.29 -5.77
C GLN A 128 0.21 -4.22 -6.14
N THR A 129 1.29 -4.06 -5.36
CA THR A 129 2.35 -3.11 -5.74
C THR A 129 3.09 -3.53 -7.01
N GLY A 130 3.30 -4.83 -7.24
CA GLY A 130 3.85 -5.37 -8.48
C GLY A 130 2.95 -5.09 -9.67
N GLU A 131 1.64 -5.33 -9.52
CA GLU A 131 0.65 -5.13 -10.58
C GLU A 131 0.57 -3.65 -10.99
N ILE A 132 0.52 -2.72 -10.03
CA ILE A 132 0.51 -1.27 -10.34
C ILE A 132 1.83 -0.85 -11.00
N TYR A 133 2.95 -1.37 -10.49
CA TYR A 133 4.27 -1.02 -11.03
C TYR A 133 4.47 -1.53 -12.46
N ALA A 134 3.88 -2.67 -12.83
CA ALA A 134 3.90 -3.18 -14.20
C ALA A 134 3.27 -2.17 -15.19
N VAL A 135 2.21 -1.47 -14.80
CA VAL A 135 1.62 -0.40 -15.62
C VAL A 135 2.55 0.81 -15.76
N ILE A 136 3.24 1.19 -14.68
CA ILE A 136 4.26 2.25 -14.74
C ILE A 136 5.36 1.85 -15.73
N LEU A 137 5.87 0.63 -15.62
CA LEU A 137 6.92 0.09 -16.48
C LEU A 137 6.49 0.06 -17.96
N ALA A 138 5.28 -0.43 -18.25
CA ALA A 138 4.70 -0.44 -19.59
C ALA A 138 4.65 0.97 -20.20
N GLY A 139 4.21 1.97 -19.41
CA GLY A 139 4.16 3.36 -19.85
C GLY A 139 5.52 3.97 -20.20
N GLN A 140 6.60 3.48 -19.59
CA GLN A 140 7.97 3.91 -19.87
C GLN A 140 8.61 3.21 -21.07
N LYS A 141 8.21 1.97 -21.34
CA LYS A 141 8.73 1.16 -22.45
C LYS A 141 8.14 1.55 -23.81
N VAL A 142 6.96 2.16 -23.81
CA VAL A 142 6.26 2.54 -25.04
C VAL A 142 6.37 4.04 -25.25
N PRO A 143 6.85 4.51 -26.41
CA PRO A 143 6.92 5.94 -26.72
C PRO A 143 5.57 6.64 -26.47
N PRO A 144 5.57 7.87 -25.92
CA PRO A 144 4.34 8.51 -25.44
C PRO A 144 3.32 8.86 -26.53
N PHE A 145 3.75 8.90 -27.79
CA PHE A 145 2.94 9.20 -28.98
C PHE A 145 2.35 7.96 -29.67
N VAL A 146 2.60 6.77 -29.12
CA VAL A 146 2.08 5.48 -29.61
C VAL A 146 0.87 5.06 -28.76
N PRO A 147 -0.27 4.66 -29.35
CA PRO A 147 -1.40 4.14 -28.58
C PRO A 147 -0.99 2.91 -27.76
N LEU A 148 -1.40 2.89 -26.49
CA LEU A 148 -1.03 1.85 -25.53
C LEU A 148 -2.28 1.13 -25.03
N HIS A 149 -2.33 -0.19 -25.22
CA HIS A 149 -3.40 -1.05 -24.75
C HIS A 149 -2.88 -1.97 -23.65
N VAL A 150 -3.16 -1.62 -22.39
CA VAL A 150 -2.76 -2.39 -21.22
C VAL A 150 -3.79 -3.47 -20.95
N VAL A 151 -3.34 -4.71 -20.83
CA VAL A 151 -4.13 -5.88 -20.46
C VAL A 151 -3.61 -6.40 -19.12
N SER A 152 -4.48 -6.53 -18.13
CA SER A 152 -4.11 -7.01 -16.79
C SER A 152 -5.22 -7.86 -16.19
N ASP A 153 -4.86 -8.85 -15.39
CA ASP A 153 -5.80 -9.58 -14.55
C ASP A 153 -6.09 -8.90 -13.20
N SER A 154 -5.33 -7.84 -12.87
CA SER A 154 -5.58 -7.01 -11.71
C SER A 154 -6.75 -6.06 -11.94
N LYS A 155 -7.93 -6.50 -11.49
CA LYS A 155 -9.10 -5.62 -11.41
C LYS A 155 -8.82 -4.39 -10.53
N TYR A 156 -7.99 -4.54 -9.50
CA TYR A 156 -7.59 -3.44 -8.62
C TYR A 156 -6.86 -2.32 -9.38
N VAL A 157 -5.94 -2.66 -10.28
CA VAL A 157 -5.24 -1.70 -11.13
C VAL A 157 -6.17 -1.08 -12.18
N VAL A 158 -6.94 -1.91 -12.88
CA VAL A 158 -7.86 -1.46 -13.94
C VAL A 158 -8.92 -0.51 -13.38
N ASP A 159 -9.61 -0.90 -12.31
CA ASP A 159 -10.62 -0.05 -11.65
C ASP A 159 -9.97 1.16 -10.97
N GLY A 160 -8.77 0.98 -10.40
CA GLY A 160 -7.99 2.06 -9.80
C GLY A 160 -7.73 3.21 -10.78
N LEU A 161 -7.29 2.90 -12.00
CA LEU A 161 -6.93 3.89 -13.03
C LEU A 161 -8.12 4.36 -13.88
N THR A 162 -9.21 3.59 -13.99
CA THR A 162 -10.33 3.94 -14.88
C THR A 162 -11.60 4.36 -14.15
N THR A 163 -11.82 3.93 -12.91
CA THR A 163 -13.07 4.14 -12.17
C THR A 163 -12.83 4.98 -10.91
N ASN A 164 -11.86 4.57 -10.08
CA ASN A 164 -11.66 5.16 -8.75
C ASN A 164 -10.77 6.39 -8.75
N LEU A 165 -9.91 6.55 -9.77
CA LEU A 165 -8.88 7.58 -9.85
C LEU A 165 -9.39 8.96 -9.47
N ARG A 166 -10.50 9.40 -10.08
CA ARG A 166 -11.07 10.73 -9.82
C ARG A 166 -11.48 10.92 -8.36
N SER A 167 -12.17 9.94 -7.79
CA SER A 167 -12.62 9.96 -6.39
C SER A 167 -11.44 9.94 -5.41
N TRP A 168 -10.41 9.13 -5.69
CA TRP A 168 -9.19 9.09 -4.88
C TRP A 168 -8.42 10.40 -4.92
N GLU A 169 -8.30 11.00 -6.10
CA GLU A 169 -7.73 12.33 -6.23
C GLU A 169 -8.56 13.37 -5.49
N ASP A 170 -9.88 13.38 -5.65
CA ASP A 170 -10.75 14.32 -4.95
C ASP A 170 -10.66 14.17 -3.42
N LYS A 171 -10.39 12.96 -2.91
CA LYS A 171 -10.10 12.72 -1.49
C LYS A 171 -8.65 13.00 -1.08
N GLY A 172 -7.82 13.51 -1.99
CA GLY A 172 -6.41 13.82 -1.76
C GLY A 172 -5.56 12.61 -1.42
N TRP A 173 -5.97 11.43 -1.88
CA TRP A 173 -5.33 10.14 -1.59
C TRP A 173 -5.30 9.75 -0.10
N ILE A 174 -6.06 10.45 0.75
CA ILE A 174 -6.14 10.17 2.18
C ILE A 174 -6.79 8.79 2.37
N GLY A 175 -6.05 7.88 3.03
CA GLY A 175 -6.51 6.53 3.32
C GLY A 175 -6.58 5.60 2.10
N VAL A 176 -6.05 6.00 0.95
CA VAL A 176 -5.97 5.15 -0.24
C VAL A 176 -4.72 4.28 -0.17
N ALA A 177 -4.89 2.95 -0.22
CA ALA A 177 -3.77 2.02 -0.26
C ALA A 177 -2.96 2.17 -1.56
N ASN A 178 -1.63 2.03 -1.48
CA ASN A 178 -0.72 2.16 -2.63
C ASN A 178 -0.83 3.50 -3.39
N ALA A 179 -1.25 4.57 -2.68
CA ALA A 179 -1.48 5.88 -3.27
C ALA A 179 -0.27 6.43 -4.05
N GLU A 180 0.95 6.24 -3.55
CA GLU A 180 2.16 6.71 -4.25
C GLU A 180 2.29 6.08 -5.65
N LEU A 181 2.13 4.75 -5.76
CA LEU A 181 2.23 4.05 -7.04
C LEU A 181 1.10 4.46 -7.98
N PHE A 182 -0.14 4.56 -7.50
CA PHE A 182 -1.24 4.99 -8.36
C PHE A 182 -1.08 6.42 -8.87
N ARG A 183 -0.53 7.31 -8.04
CA ARG A 183 -0.19 8.68 -8.46
C ARG A 183 0.83 8.66 -9.59
N ASP A 184 1.89 7.87 -9.46
CA ASP A 184 2.93 7.74 -10.50
C ASP A 184 2.39 7.07 -11.77
N ALA A 185 1.56 6.03 -11.66
CA ALA A 185 0.90 5.38 -12.78
C ALA A 185 -0.03 6.37 -13.52
N ALA A 186 -0.94 7.05 -12.80
CA ALA A 186 -1.85 8.02 -13.39
C ALA A 186 -1.10 9.18 -14.06
N ALA A 187 -0.07 9.72 -13.41
CA ALA A 187 0.75 10.80 -13.96
C ALA A 187 1.51 10.35 -15.22
N GLY A 188 2.04 9.12 -15.23
CA GLY A 188 2.68 8.53 -16.40
C GLY A 188 1.74 8.37 -17.59
N MET A 189 0.52 7.85 -17.36
CA MET A 189 -0.49 7.72 -18.42
C MET A 189 -0.96 9.07 -18.94
N ARG A 190 -1.12 10.07 -18.06
CA ARG A 190 -1.47 11.45 -18.41
C ARG A 190 -0.38 12.19 -19.18
N ALA A 191 0.86 11.74 -19.10
CA ALA A 191 1.98 12.33 -19.84
C ALA A 191 2.01 11.89 -21.31
N ARG A 192 1.26 10.84 -21.67
CA ARG A 192 1.23 10.28 -23.03
C ARG A 192 0.40 11.15 -23.97
N SER A 193 0.87 11.33 -25.19
CA SER A 193 0.20 12.09 -26.26
C SER A 193 -0.63 11.23 -27.21
N ALA A 194 -0.82 9.95 -26.87
CA ALA A 194 -1.68 9.02 -27.57
C ALA A 194 -2.66 8.32 -26.62
N VAL A 195 -3.70 7.71 -27.19
CA VAL A 195 -4.75 7.01 -26.45
C VAL A 195 -4.13 5.88 -25.61
N THR A 196 -4.57 5.78 -24.36
CA THR A 196 -4.27 4.63 -23.49
C THR A 196 -5.58 3.94 -23.13
N THR A 197 -5.62 2.61 -23.22
CA THR A 197 -6.78 1.82 -22.80
C THR A 197 -6.38 0.72 -21.83
N PHE A 198 -7.30 0.33 -20.97
CA PHE A 198 -7.16 -0.79 -20.04
C PHE A 198 -8.19 -1.87 -20.34
N ARG A 199 -7.78 -3.13 -20.35
CA ARG A 199 -8.68 -4.28 -20.44
C ARG A 199 -8.40 -5.23 -19.29
N TRP A 200 -9.44 -5.57 -18.54
CA TRP A 200 -9.35 -6.61 -17.55
C TRP A 200 -9.53 -7.98 -18.20
N VAL A 201 -8.66 -8.92 -17.86
CA VAL A 201 -8.82 -10.35 -18.21
C VAL A 201 -8.93 -11.17 -16.94
N LYS A 202 -9.55 -12.34 -17.02
CA LYS A 202 -9.64 -13.21 -15.84
C LYS A 202 -8.26 -13.82 -15.58
N GLY A 203 -7.76 -13.73 -14.34
CA GLY A 203 -6.54 -14.42 -13.93
C GLY A 203 -6.65 -15.93 -14.12
N HIS A 204 -5.53 -16.59 -14.43
CA HIS A 204 -5.44 -18.04 -14.68
C HIS A 204 -6.36 -18.57 -15.81
N SER A 205 -6.80 -17.72 -16.74
CA SER A 205 -7.68 -18.13 -17.85
C SER A 205 -6.93 -18.61 -19.11
N LYS A 206 -5.67 -19.07 -18.97
CA LYS A 206 -4.80 -19.52 -20.08
C LYS A 206 -4.59 -18.48 -21.19
N VAL A 207 -4.61 -17.20 -20.84
CA VAL A 207 -4.26 -16.12 -21.76
C VAL A 207 -2.73 -16.05 -21.81
N LEU A 208 -2.15 -16.49 -22.92
CA LEU A 208 -0.69 -16.61 -23.10
C LEU A 208 0.05 -15.36 -22.61
N GLY A 209 -0.37 -14.17 -23.02
CA GLY A 209 0.30 -12.93 -22.62
C GLY A 209 0.28 -12.66 -21.12
N ASN A 210 -0.79 -13.06 -20.41
CA ASN A 210 -0.86 -12.93 -18.96
C ASN A 210 0.05 -13.96 -18.27
N GLU A 211 0.12 -15.18 -18.77
CA GLU A 211 1.02 -16.21 -18.25
C GLU A 211 2.49 -15.83 -18.44
N GLU A 212 2.85 -15.24 -19.58
CA GLU A 212 4.19 -14.73 -19.80
C GLU A 212 4.50 -13.50 -18.94
N ALA A 213 3.52 -12.62 -18.69
CA ALA A 213 3.67 -11.52 -17.76
C ALA A 213 3.88 -12.01 -16.31
N ASP A 214 3.16 -13.04 -15.83
CA ASP A 214 3.40 -13.66 -14.51
C ASP A 214 4.83 -14.20 -14.40
N LYS A 215 5.30 -14.92 -15.43
CA LYS A 215 6.68 -15.44 -15.47
C LYS A 215 7.70 -14.32 -15.36
N LEU A 216 7.51 -13.22 -16.09
CA LEU A 216 8.38 -12.04 -15.99
C LEU A 216 8.28 -11.37 -14.62
N ALA A 217 7.09 -11.31 -14.02
CA ALA A 217 6.92 -10.77 -12.67
C ALA A 217 7.71 -11.59 -11.63
N ARG A 218 7.72 -12.92 -11.75
CA ARG A 218 8.55 -13.81 -10.91
C ARG A 218 10.04 -13.53 -11.09
N VAL A 219 10.52 -13.41 -12.33
CA VAL A 219 11.90 -12.96 -12.61
C VAL A 219 12.19 -11.61 -11.95
N GLY A 220 11.22 -10.70 -11.93
CA GLY A 220 11.31 -9.43 -11.22
C GLY A 220 11.54 -9.55 -9.71
N THR A 221 11.02 -10.58 -9.06
CA THR A 221 11.24 -10.83 -7.62
C THR A 221 12.69 -11.23 -7.32
N GLU A 222 13.34 -11.93 -8.25
CA GLU A 222 14.71 -12.45 -8.13
C GLU A 222 15.77 -11.39 -8.44
N LYS A 223 15.40 -10.31 -9.13
CA LYS A 223 16.31 -9.20 -9.41
C LYS A 223 16.79 -8.52 -8.11
N ARG A 224 18.12 -8.36 -8.01
CA ARG A 224 18.79 -7.80 -6.82
C ARG A 224 18.48 -6.32 -6.57
N MET A 225 18.44 -5.52 -7.62
CA MET A 225 18.25 -4.07 -7.50
C MET A 225 16.85 -3.65 -7.94
N PRO A 226 16.13 -2.87 -7.12
CA PRO A 226 14.90 -2.22 -7.56
C PRO A 226 15.19 -1.27 -8.71
N PHE A 227 14.27 -1.21 -9.67
CA PHE A 227 14.36 -0.28 -10.79
C PHE A 227 13.28 0.79 -10.61
N ARG A 228 13.65 2.07 -10.43
CA ARG A 228 12.72 3.21 -10.53
C ARG A 228 13.09 4.04 -11.75
N PRO A 229 12.18 4.26 -12.71
CA PRO A 229 12.43 5.12 -13.86
C PRO A 229 12.87 6.53 -13.44
N ARG A 230 13.87 7.09 -14.14
CA ARG A 230 14.31 8.47 -13.90
C ARG A 230 13.18 9.44 -14.28
N GLY A 231 12.94 10.45 -13.45
CA GLY A 231 11.94 11.50 -13.72
C GLY A 231 10.56 11.27 -13.10
N LEU A 232 10.35 10.17 -12.37
CA LEU A 232 9.24 10.04 -11.43
C LEU A 232 9.62 10.66 -10.07
N PRO A 233 8.66 11.25 -9.35
CA PRO A 233 7.25 11.44 -9.71
C PRO A 233 7.00 12.60 -10.69
N LEU A 234 6.06 12.41 -11.63
CA LEU A 234 5.68 13.44 -12.61
C LEU A 234 4.64 14.42 -12.02
N PHE A 235 5.07 15.25 -11.06
CA PHE A 235 4.17 16.11 -10.26
C PHE A 235 3.23 17.01 -11.07
N LYS A 236 3.64 17.49 -12.25
CA LYS A 236 2.79 18.36 -13.08
C LYS A 236 1.49 17.68 -13.53
N TYR A 237 1.45 16.34 -13.60
CA TYR A 237 0.27 15.56 -13.96
C TYR A 237 -0.49 14.99 -12.75
N MET A 238 -0.18 15.42 -11.53
CA MET A 238 -0.85 14.97 -10.30
C MET A 238 -1.75 16.06 -9.72
N ARG A 239 -2.89 15.66 -9.15
CA ARG A 239 -3.72 16.54 -8.32
C ARG A 239 -3.20 16.52 -6.88
N ASN A 240 -2.93 17.70 -6.33
CA ASN A 240 -2.36 17.89 -4.99
C ASN A 240 -3.47 18.25 -3.99
N GLY A 241 -3.41 17.69 -2.78
CA GLY A 241 -4.42 17.90 -1.73
C GLY A 241 -5.79 17.28 -2.03
N ALA A 242 -6.72 17.40 -1.09
CA ALA A 242 -8.10 16.92 -1.18
C ALA A 242 -9.05 18.08 -1.56
N ALA A 243 -10.00 17.81 -2.46
CA ALA A 243 -11.04 18.76 -2.85
C ALA A 243 -11.95 19.08 -1.66
N LEU A 244 -12.17 20.36 -1.40
CA LEU A 244 -13.05 20.82 -0.33
C LEU A 244 -14.49 20.33 -0.54
N ALA A 245 -14.95 20.30 -1.78
CA ALA A 245 -16.26 19.76 -2.15
C ALA A 245 -16.45 18.25 -1.84
N SER A 246 -15.36 17.49 -1.71
CA SER A 246 -15.38 16.06 -1.33
C SER A 246 -15.04 15.83 0.14
N MET A 247 -14.85 16.90 0.92
CA MET A 247 -14.41 16.82 2.30
C MET A 247 -15.55 16.39 3.22
N THR A 248 -15.35 15.29 3.94
CA THR A 248 -16.19 14.88 5.06
C THR A 248 -15.46 15.15 6.37
N GLN A 249 -16.19 15.20 7.50
CA GLN A 249 -15.56 15.33 8.82
C GLN A 249 -14.52 14.22 9.08
N SER A 250 -14.83 12.97 8.71
CA SER A 250 -13.90 11.85 8.84
C SER A 250 -12.65 12.03 7.98
N LEU A 251 -12.81 12.49 6.74
CA LEU A 251 -11.69 12.73 5.83
C LEU A 251 -10.81 13.88 6.33
N ALA A 252 -11.42 14.96 6.83
CA ALA A 252 -10.71 16.10 7.42
C ALA A 252 -9.89 15.67 8.65
N TYR A 253 -10.50 14.88 9.54
CA TYR A 253 -9.82 14.34 10.72
C TYR A 253 -8.61 13.47 10.33
N GLN A 254 -8.76 12.58 9.35
CA GLN A 254 -7.66 11.77 8.83
C GLN A 254 -6.56 12.63 8.21
N GLY A 255 -6.93 13.65 7.42
CA GLY A 255 -5.99 14.59 6.81
C GLY A 255 -5.18 15.38 7.84
N VAL A 256 -5.83 15.91 8.90
CA VAL A 256 -5.15 16.60 10.00
C VAL A 256 -4.18 15.65 10.71
N LYS A 257 -4.61 14.42 11.00
CA LYS A 257 -3.76 13.42 11.67
C LYS A 257 -2.51 13.07 10.83
N LEU A 258 -2.66 12.97 9.51
CA LEU A 258 -1.54 12.76 8.60
C LEU A 258 -0.59 13.98 8.58
N ALA A 259 -1.14 15.18 8.51
CA ALA A 259 -0.36 16.43 8.44
C ALA A 259 0.40 16.75 9.73
N MET A 260 -0.19 16.48 10.90
CA MET A 260 0.48 16.67 12.20
C MET A 260 1.55 15.61 12.47
N GLY A 261 1.52 14.48 11.73
CA GLY A 261 2.28 13.29 12.08
C GLY A 261 1.74 12.59 13.33
N THR A 262 2.00 11.29 13.45
CA THR A 262 1.70 10.55 14.68
C THR A 262 2.96 10.46 15.52
N ALA A 263 2.94 10.98 16.74
CA ALA A 263 4.08 10.88 17.66
C ALA A 263 4.45 9.40 17.88
N VAL A 264 5.68 9.03 17.50
CA VAL A 264 6.17 7.65 17.66
C VAL A 264 6.49 7.40 19.13
N ARG A 265 5.70 6.54 19.77
CA ARG A 265 5.97 6.09 21.14
C ARG A 265 7.14 5.10 21.13
N LYS A 266 8.26 5.48 21.75
CA LYS A 266 9.48 4.64 21.80
C LYS A 266 9.19 3.22 22.32
N ALA A 267 8.38 3.09 23.37
CA ALA A 267 7.98 1.80 23.93
C ALA A 267 7.22 0.94 22.91
N THR A 268 6.32 1.54 22.14
CA THR A 268 5.57 0.85 21.08
C THR A 268 6.48 0.30 20.00
N LYS A 269 7.41 1.13 19.50
CA LYS A 269 8.37 0.69 18.48
C LYS A 269 9.25 -0.46 18.97
N ARG A 270 9.79 -0.34 20.20
CA ARG A 270 10.60 -1.40 20.83
C ARG A 270 9.81 -2.70 20.97
N ASN A 271 8.58 -2.63 21.47
CA ASN A 271 7.76 -3.81 21.71
C ASN A 271 7.31 -4.49 20.40
N LEU A 272 7.00 -3.71 19.35
CA LEU A 272 6.73 -4.25 18.02
C LEU A 272 7.98 -4.91 17.42
N MET A 273 9.18 -4.33 17.62
CA MET A 273 10.43 -4.94 17.18
C MET A 273 10.72 -6.27 17.90
N LEU A 274 10.56 -6.31 19.23
CA LEU A 274 10.68 -7.54 20.02
C LEU A 274 9.70 -8.61 19.54
N THR A 275 8.46 -8.21 19.26
CA THR A 275 7.42 -9.10 18.71
C THR A 275 7.84 -9.66 17.36
N ALA A 276 8.32 -8.80 16.46
CA ALA A 276 8.73 -9.21 15.12
C ALA A 276 9.91 -10.19 15.15
N VAL A 277 10.92 -9.95 15.98
CA VAL A 277 12.09 -10.84 16.15
C VAL A 277 11.63 -12.19 16.70
N ALA A 278 10.86 -12.20 17.78
CA ALA A 278 10.47 -13.44 18.44
C ALA A 278 9.53 -14.30 17.58
N ILE A 279 8.63 -13.69 16.80
CA ILE A 279 7.79 -14.41 15.83
C ILE A 279 8.64 -14.93 14.65
N LYS A 280 9.63 -14.16 14.18
CA LYS A 280 10.54 -14.64 13.12
C LYS A 280 11.32 -15.86 13.58
N GLU A 281 11.85 -15.85 14.80
CA GLU A 281 12.58 -16.99 15.37
C GLU A 281 11.67 -18.22 15.51
N ALA A 282 10.42 -18.03 15.91
CA ALA A 282 9.50 -19.13 16.16
C ALA A 282 8.80 -19.67 14.90
N CYS A 283 8.56 -18.84 13.89
CA CYS A 283 7.75 -19.18 12.70
C CYS A 283 8.51 -19.05 11.37
N GLY A 284 9.75 -18.53 11.37
CA GLY A 284 10.55 -18.29 10.16
C GLY A 284 10.10 -17.09 9.32
N ARG A 285 9.08 -16.33 9.73
CA ARG A 285 8.53 -15.18 8.98
C ARG A 285 8.42 -13.95 9.86
N THR A 286 8.87 -12.80 9.36
CA THR A 286 8.75 -11.53 10.10
C THR A 286 7.38 -10.90 9.90
N PRO A 287 6.56 -10.71 10.94
CA PRO A 287 5.26 -10.05 10.80
C PRO A 287 5.43 -8.55 10.54
N THR A 288 4.52 -7.97 9.77
CA THR A 288 4.43 -6.51 9.65
C THR A 288 3.80 -5.91 10.91
N GLU A 289 4.11 -4.65 11.24
CA GLU A 289 3.44 -3.95 12.34
C GLU A 289 1.91 -3.92 12.14
N GLY A 290 1.47 -3.71 10.90
CA GLY A 290 0.06 -3.76 10.52
C GLY A 290 -0.60 -5.09 10.88
N ARG A 291 0.05 -6.22 10.57
CA ARG A 291 -0.45 -7.56 10.92
C ARG A 291 -0.60 -7.75 12.43
N VAL A 292 0.35 -7.25 13.22
CA VAL A 292 0.24 -7.27 14.70
C VAL A 292 -1.01 -6.52 15.14
N TRP A 293 -1.28 -5.33 14.62
CA TRP A 293 -2.45 -4.54 15.01
C TRP A 293 -3.78 -5.07 14.47
N GLU A 294 -3.79 -5.61 13.26
CA GLU A 294 -4.98 -6.20 12.63
C GLU A 294 -5.39 -7.50 13.31
N GLY A 295 -4.42 -8.36 13.64
CA GLY A 295 -4.69 -9.62 14.34
C GLY A 295 -5.39 -9.42 15.68
N LEU A 296 -5.06 -8.35 16.42
CA LEU A 296 -5.74 -8.01 17.67
C LEU A 296 -7.25 -7.79 17.49
N ARG A 297 -7.69 -7.39 16.30
CA ARG A 297 -9.09 -7.09 15.99
C ARG A 297 -9.89 -8.31 15.52
N LYS A 298 -9.21 -9.42 15.18
CA LYS A 298 -9.83 -10.65 14.69
C LYS A 298 -10.23 -11.59 15.85
N ASP A 299 -11.20 -12.44 15.58
CA ASP A 299 -11.54 -13.58 16.45
C ASP A 299 -10.37 -14.59 16.43
N PRO A 300 -10.03 -15.31 17.53
CA PRO A 300 -10.71 -15.43 18.83
C PRO A 300 -10.28 -14.44 19.93
N VAL A 301 -9.64 -13.31 19.60
CA VAL A 301 -9.09 -12.39 20.62
C VAL A 301 -10.21 -11.61 21.31
N SER A 302 -10.58 -12.05 22.52
CA SER A 302 -11.58 -11.36 23.35
C SER A 302 -11.21 -9.90 23.61
N ARG A 303 -12.23 -9.04 23.82
CA ARG A 303 -12.02 -7.60 24.07
C ARG A 303 -11.08 -7.32 25.25
N LYS A 304 -11.15 -8.12 26.32
CA LYS A 304 -10.27 -7.96 27.50
C LYS A 304 -8.81 -8.25 27.17
N VAL A 305 -8.56 -9.33 26.42
CA VAL A 305 -7.20 -9.70 25.97
C VAL A 305 -6.67 -8.65 24.99
N ARG A 306 -7.51 -8.16 24.07
CA ARG A 306 -7.17 -7.08 23.15
C ARG A 306 -6.73 -5.81 23.88
N ASP A 307 -7.49 -5.36 24.88
CA ASP A 307 -7.15 -4.17 25.67
C ASP A 307 -5.84 -4.35 26.44
N PHE A 308 -5.65 -5.53 27.04
CA PHE A 308 -4.41 -5.89 27.72
C PHE A 308 -3.19 -5.84 26.79
N LEU A 309 -3.26 -6.53 25.65
CA LEU A 309 -2.17 -6.58 24.66
C LEU A 309 -1.91 -5.21 24.04
N TRP A 310 -2.96 -4.45 23.70
CA TRP A 310 -2.82 -3.10 23.17
C TRP A 310 -2.06 -2.20 24.17
N LYS A 311 -2.44 -2.22 25.45
CA LYS A 311 -1.74 -1.47 26.51
C LYS A 311 -0.31 -1.97 26.71
N ALA A 312 -0.09 -3.28 26.66
CA ALA A 312 1.24 -3.88 26.82
C ALA A 312 2.19 -3.49 25.67
N ILE A 313 1.74 -3.59 24.41
CA ILE A 313 2.49 -3.13 23.24
C ILE A 313 2.80 -1.64 23.36
N HIS A 314 1.85 -0.82 23.82
CA HIS A 314 2.10 0.61 24.03
C HIS A 314 2.94 0.96 25.26
N GLY A 315 3.20 0.03 26.17
CA GLY A 315 3.83 0.32 27.47
C GLY A 315 2.95 1.21 28.36
N ALA A 316 1.62 1.06 28.28
CA ALA A 316 0.64 1.91 28.93
C ALA A 316 0.11 1.36 30.27
N HIS A 317 0.59 0.21 30.73
CA HIS A 317 0.25 -0.34 32.05
C HIS A 317 1.01 0.41 33.15
N ARG A 318 0.34 0.64 34.28
CA ARG A 318 0.93 1.31 35.46
C ARG A 318 1.68 0.30 36.31
N ILE A 319 2.91 -0.02 35.92
CA ILE A 319 3.79 -0.99 36.58
C ILE A 319 5.23 -0.45 36.63
N GLY A 320 6.04 -0.94 37.56
CA GLY A 320 7.48 -0.71 37.60
C GLY A 320 7.84 0.77 37.58
N GLN A 321 8.53 1.17 36.51
CA GLN A 321 9.00 2.54 36.27
C GLN A 321 7.91 3.61 36.43
N TYR A 322 6.64 3.29 36.16
CA TYR A 322 5.55 4.24 36.38
C TYR A 322 5.46 4.73 37.84
N TRP A 323 5.74 3.85 38.80
CA TRP A 323 5.62 4.12 40.23
C TRP A 323 6.91 4.69 40.84
N GLU A 324 8.07 4.48 40.20
CA GLU A 324 9.40 4.92 40.69
C GLU A 324 9.51 6.43 40.96
N HIS A 325 8.61 7.24 40.40
CA HIS A 325 8.62 8.71 40.54
C HIS A 325 7.37 9.27 41.24
N ILE A 326 6.56 8.40 41.85
CA ILE A 326 5.33 8.79 42.55
C ILE A 326 5.58 8.68 44.06
N PRO A 327 5.64 9.82 44.78
CA PRO A 327 5.87 9.83 46.22
C PRO A 327 4.90 8.93 46.99
N GLY A 328 5.44 8.04 47.82
CA GLY A 328 4.69 7.12 48.68
C GLY A 328 4.20 5.84 48.00
N TYR A 329 4.66 5.57 46.77
CA TYR A 329 4.32 4.37 46.01
C TYR A 329 5.52 3.74 45.29
N GLU A 330 6.73 4.22 45.56
CA GLU A 330 7.96 3.81 44.89
C GLU A 330 8.25 2.31 45.07
N GLU A 331 7.77 1.70 46.16
CA GLU A 331 7.91 0.27 46.44
C GLU A 331 7.23 -0.60 45.37
N ARG A 332 6.24 -0.05 44.65
CA ARG A 332 5.55 -0.73 43.53
C ARG A 332 6.39 -0.77 42.24
N GLY A 333 7.58 -0.17 42.27
CA GLY A 333 8.57 -0.30 41.21
C GLY A 333 9.21 -1.69 41.12
N ALA A 334 9.22 -2.42 42.24
CA ALA A 334 9.81 -3.75 42.36
C ALA A 334 8.76 -4.83 42.66
N CYS A 335 9.09 -6.06 42.27
CA CYS A 335 8.25 -7.22 42.52
C CYS A 335 8.27 -7.60 44.00
N ALA A 336 7.09 -7.63 44.63
CA ALA A 336 6.95 -8.03 46.03
C ALA A 336 7.35 -9.50 46.28
N SER A 337 7.36 -10.35 45.25
CA SER A 337 7.68 -11.78 45.39
C SER A 337 9.18 -12.08 45.31
N CYS A 338 9.90 -11.45 44.38
CA CYS A 338 11.31 -11.78 44.14
C CYS A 338 12.27 -10.58 44.15
N GLY A 339 11.77 -9.36 44.36
CA GLY A 339 12.57 -8.12 44.41
C GLY A 339 13.10 -7.63 43.05
N GLY A 340 12.77 -8.31 41.95
CA GLY A 340 13.14 -7.86 40.59
C GLY A 340 12.38 -6.61 40.16
N ARG A 341 12.77 -5.97 39.06
CA ARG A 341 12.02 -4.83 38.51
C ARG A 341 10.65 -5.28 38.01
N GLU A 342 9.59 -4.56 38.38
CA GLU A 342 8.22 -4.94 38.01
C GLU A 342 7.85 -4.44 36.60
N ASP A 343 8.34 -5.09 35.55
CA ASP A 343 7.96 -4.80 34.17
C ASP A 343 7.20 -5.96 33.49
N MET A 344 6.71 -5.71 32.27
CA MET A 344 5.87 -6.70 31.57
C MET A 344 6.64 -7.97 31.19
N SER A 345 7.95 -7.88 30.94
CA SER A 345 8.79 -9.06 30.70
C SER A 345 8.92 -9.88 31.97
N HIS A 346 9.19 -9.19 33.08
CA HIS A 346 9.27 -9.80 34.39
C HIS A 346 7.98 -10.56 34.75
N ILE A 347 6.84 -9.87 34.69
CA ILE A 347 5.52 -10.39 35.06
C ILE A 347 5.17 -11.64 34.24
N LEU A 348 5.37 -11.59 32.91
CA LEU A 348 4.89 -12.64 32.03
C LEU A 348 5.85 -13.82 31.88
N THR A 349 7.18 -13.60 31.98
CA THR A 349 8.16 -14.62 31.57
C THR A 349 9.30 -14.89 32.55
N GLU A 350 9.59 -14.03 33.53
CA GLU A 350 10.83 -14.16 34.33
C GLU A 350 10.59 -14.34 35.84
N CYS A 351 9.47 -13.84 36.37
CA CYS A 351 9.16 -13.89 37.79
C CYS A 351 8.98 -15.31 38.35
N SER A 352 9.46 -15.55 39.57
CA SER A 352 9.27 -16.81 40.31
C SER A 352 7.94 -16.89 41.09
N ALA A 353 7.06 -15.90 40.95
CA ALA A 353 5.77 -15.90 41.63
C ALA A 353 4.94 -17.14 41.26
N PRO A 354 4.28 -17.81 42.23
CA PRO A 354 3.59 -19.08 41.98
C PRO A 354 2.59 -19.07 40.82
N GLY A 355 1.85 -17.96 40.66
CA GLY A 355 0.83 -17.82 39.62
C GLY A 355 1.39 -17.93 38.20
N GLN A 356 2.59 -17.41 37.95
CA GLN A 356 3.21 -17.46 36.62
C GLN A 356 3.57 -18.90 36.24
N SER A 357 4.18 -19.65 37.15
CA SER A 357 4.56 -21.04 36.93
C SER A 357 3.36 -21.95 36.64
N LEU A 358 2.22 -21.68 37.29
CA LEU A 358 0.96 -22.40 37.06
C LEU A 358 0.42 -22.15 35.64
N ILE A 359 0.41 -20.89 35.20
CA ILE A 359 -0.04 -20.54 33.84
C ILE A 359 0.86 -21.22 32.80
N TRP A 360 2.19 -21.17 32.96
CA TRP A 360 3.12 -21.81 32.03
C TRP A 360 3.04 -23.33 32.02
N LYS A 361 2.61 -23.95 33.12
CA LYS A 361 2.28 -25.38 33.14
C LYS A 361 1.08 -25.66 32.24
N VAL A 362 -0.02 -24.90 32.39
CA VAL A 362 -1.23 -25.05 31.57
C VAL A 362 -0.93 -24.84 30.08
N VAL A 363 -0.15 -23.82 29.73
CA VAL A 363 0.24 -23.56 28.34
C VAL A 363 1.07 -24.72 27.77
N ARG A 364 2.09 -25.21 28.50
CA ARG A 364 2.89 -26.37 28.06
C ARG A 364 2.04 -27.60 27.84
N ASP A 365 1.08 -27.87 28.74
CA ASP A 365 0.19 -29.03 28.61
C ASP A 365 -0.74 -28.89 27.38
N LEU A 366 -1.19 -27.68 27.05
CA LEU A 366 -1.98 -27.40 25.85
C LEU A 366 -1.18 -27.66 24.57
N PHE A 367 0.05 -27.15 24.50
CA PHE A 367 0.94 -27.38 23.35
C PHE A 367 1.27 -28.87 23.17
N ARG A 368 1.57 -29.58 24.26
CA ARG A 368 1.79 -31.04 24.25
C ARG A 368 0.59 -31.80 23.71
N ARG A 369 -0.63 -31.48 24.16
CA ARG A 369 -1.87 -32.11 23.66
C ARG A 369 -2.11 -31.88 22.17
N LYS A 370 -1.59 -30.78 21.63
CA LYS A 370 -1.67 -30.46 20.19
C LYS A 370 -0.46 -30.97 19.40
N MET A 371 0.51 -31.62 20.05
CA MET A 371 1.77 -32.07 19.44
C MET A 371 2.55 -30.92 18.79
N ILE A 372 2.47 -29.73 19.38
CA ILE A 372 3.18 -28.53 18.91
C ILE A 372 4.37 -28.29 19.82
N ASN A 373 5.56 -28.11 19.24
CA ASN A 373 6.74 -27.69 19.99
C ASN A 373 6.53 -26.26 20.50
N MET A 374 6.49 -26.11 21.81
CA MET A 374 6.31 -24.81 22.42
C MET A 374 7.61 -24.00 22.31
N PRO A 375 7.59 -22.79 21.71
CA PRO A 375 8.75 -21.92 21.70
C PRO A 375 9.09 -21.44 23.12
N MET A 376 10.34 -21.05 23.33
CA MET A 376 10.77 -20.46 24.60
C MET A 376 9.97 -19.19 24.90
N PRO A 377 9.30 -19.09 26.07
CA PRO A 377 8.57 -17.89 26.45
C PRO A 377 9.41 -16.62 26.38
N SER A 378 8.88 -15.59 25.75
CA SER A 378 9.47 -14.25 25.72
C SER A 378 8.38 -13.19 25.66
N LEU A 379 8.70 -11.96 26.10
CA LEU A 379 7.76 -10.84 25.97
C LEU A 379 7.32 -10.66 24.51
N GLY A 380 8.24 -10.78 23.55
CA GLY A 380 7.92 -10.66 22.12
C GLY A 380 6.87 -11.66 21.65
N LEU A 381 7.00 -12.94 22.02
CA LEU A 381 6.00 -13.96 21.69
C LEU A 381 4.67 -13.69 22.37
N MET A 382 4.66 -13.19 23.62
CA MET A 382 3.41 -12.88 24.32
C MET A 382 2.67 -11.72 23.66
N LEU A 383 3.38 -10.69 23.23
CA LEU A 383 2.81 -9.54 22.53
C LEU A 383 2.36 -9.87 21.10
N GLY A 384 2.90 -10.95 20.50
CA GLY A 384 2.55 -11.45 19.17
C GLY A 384 1.72 -12.73 19.14
N ALA A 385 1.30 -13.26 20.29
CA ALA A 385 0.70 -14.59 20.38
C ALA A 385 -0.57 -14.74 19.51
N HIS A 386 -1.31 -13.64 19.31
CA HIS A 386 -2.53 -13.61 18.50
C HIS A 386 -2.29 -13.65 16.98
N ILE A 387 -1.05 -13.52 16.52
CA ILE A 387 -0.66 -13.72 15.11
C ILE A 387 0.29 -14.91 14.95
N TYR A 388 0.49 -15.69 16.00
CA TYR A 388 1.31 -16.89 15.97
C TYR A 388 0.57 -17.98 15.20
N GLU A 389 1.19 -18.47 14.15
CA GLU A 389 0.65 -19.53 13.28
C GLU A 389 1.60 -20.72 13.30
N VAL A 390 1.03 -21.91 13.42
CA VAL A 390 1.75 -23.18 13.35
C VAL A 390 1.40 -23.81 12.02
N GLY A 391 2.36 -23.87 11.10
CA GLY A 391 2.16 -24.53 9.83
C GLY A 391 2.12 -26.05 10.00
N SER A 392 1.16 -26.70 9.34
CA SER A 392 1.32 -28.10 8.95
C SER A 392 2.53 -28.17 8.00
N GLY A 393 3.42 -29.15 8.15
CA GLY A 393 4.68 -29.23 7.38
C GLY A 393 4.53 -29.35 5.84
N ASP A 394 3.30 -29.23 5.31
CA ASP A 394 2.91 -29.27 3.89
C ASP A 394 2.79 -27.87 3.25
N GLY A 395 2.95 -26.79 4.01
CA GLY A 395 2.96 -25.41 3.48
C GLY A 395 1.58 -24.81 3.24
N THR A 396 0.50 -25.49 3.63
CA THR A 396 -0.84 -24.91 3.72
C THR A 396 -1.11 -24.43 5.15
N THR A 397 -1.26 -23.11 5.31
CA THR A 397 -1.71 -22.48 6.57
C THR A 397 -3.21 -22.62 6.77
#